data_AF-A0A0X1KKB6-F1
#
_entry.id   AF-A0A0X1KKB6-F1
#
_cell.length_a   1.000
_cell.length_b   1.000
_cell.length_c   1.000
_cell.angle_alpha   90.00
_cell.angle_beta   90.00
_cell.angle_gamma   90.00
#
_symmetry.space_group_name_H-M   'P 1'
#
loop_
_entity.id
_entity.type
_entity.pdbx_description
1 polymer ?
#
loop_
_entity_poly.entity_id
_entity_poly.type
_entity_poly.pdbx_seq_one_letter_code
_entity_poly.pdbx_strand_id
1 'polypeptide(L)'
;MKRVSPFIIALLLSLLALPMVNAESGSGWVKSYGGEYGDIANAVVVAPNGDLIIAGGTDSFGAGSSDVWVLRLGSDGNVKWSRTYGGLMYDHANAVTVAPNGDIVLAGDTASFGAGSHDVWVLRLDRGGNVKWQKTYGGPGWEEAKAVLIAPNGDIIVAGYMDGDIWVSRLDANGNIKWQKTYGGNDEEEAYAIALAQNGDIIVVGYTYSFGAGAPFYSNVWVLRLDENGSVRWQKTYGGFRDDRAYAVAVTKNEDIVVAGYTRSFGSGREDVWVLRLDSDGNVKWQKTYGGDNNERAYRAVIEKGGDILIAGGTKSFGSGSYDAWVLRLDRGGNVKWQKTFGGSGSDWAYAVSIAPEGGVTVAGWTMSFGAGRGDAWILKLPMGGSGFSWFKSSFGFSSKDSNARVRDSNAQVETSSALESVPNIEVRNSKAEVLSEGITVKTQYPSDERILTILVLSFGVVAGATLYRARKRKGSSQG
;
A
#
# COMPACT_ATOMS: atom_id res chain seq x y z
N MET A 1 -7.90 -84.98 19.27
CA MET A 1 -6.97 -84.60 20.36
C MET A 1 -6.94 -83.07 20.42
N LYS A 2 -7.34 -82.49 21.57
CA LYS A 2 -7.10 -81.13 22.15
C LYS A 2 -6.78 -79.96 21.17
N ARG A 3 -7.34 -78.75 21.23
CA ARG A 3 -8.24 -78.02 22.16
C ARG A 3 -8.55 -76.63 21.51
N VAL A 4 -9.80 -76.16 21.69
CA VAL A 4 -10.23 -74.80 22.13
C VAL A 4 -10.27 -73.60 21.13
N SER A 5 -11.40 -72.86 21.24
CA SER A 5 -11.83 -71.60 20.62
C SER A 5 -10.83 -70.42 20.59
N PRO A 6 -11.16 -69.38 19.78
CA PRO A 6 -11.40 -68.05 20.34
C PRO A 6 -12.72 -67.43 19.81
N PHE A 7 -13.64 -66.99 20.67
CA PHE A 7 -13.77 -65.60 21.15
C PHE A 7 -13.64 -64.54 20.04
N ILE A 8 -14.79 -64.11 19.51
CA ILE A 8 -14.94 -62.85 18.78
C ILE A 8 -15.07 -61.76 19.85
N ILE A 9 -13.97 -61.06 20.11
CA ILE A 9 -13.95 -59.85 20.92
C ILE A 9 -14.26 -58.66 20.00
N ALA A 10 -15.39 -58.01 20.26
CA ALA A 10 -15.69 -56.68 19.75
C ALA A 10 -14.63 -55.69 20.26
N LEU A 11 -13.83 -55.12 19.35
CA LEU A 11 -12.88 -54.08 19.71
C LEU A 11 -13.56 -52.72 19.55
N LEU A 12 -13.80 -52.06 20.69
CA LEU A 12 -14.04 -50.62 20.79
C LEU A 12 -12.92 -49.86 20.06
N LEU A 13 -13.28 -49.08 19.03
CA LEU A 13 -12.45 -47.98 18.54
C LEU A 13 -12.72 -46.75 19.43
N SER A 14 -12.12 -46.74 20.62
CA SER A 14 -12.06 -45.56 21.48
C SER A 14 -10.78 -44.77 21.21
N LEU A 15 -10.96 -43.50 20.83
CA LEU A 15 -10.06 -42.36 20.99
C LEU A 15 -8.55 -42.60 20.78
N LEU A 16 -8.07 -42.15 19.62
CA LEU A 16 -7.02 -41.12 19.57
C LEU A 16 -7.45 -40.12 18.49
N ALA A 17 -8.33 -39.20 18.88
CA ALA A 17 -8.43 -37.93 18.20
C ALA A 17 -7.08 -37.23 18.40
N LEU A 18 -6.12 -37.51 17.52
CA LEU A 18 -5.01 -36.61 17.32
C LEU A 18 -5.63 -35.26 16.93
N PRO A 19 -5.29 -34.15 17.58
CA PRO A 19 -5.60 -32.86 17.00
C PRO A 19 -4.88 -32.86 15.64
N MET A 20 -5.63 -32.97 14.55
CA MET A 20 -5.11 -32.53 13.28
C MET A 20 -4.83 -31.05 13.49
N VAL A 21 -3.55 -30.77 13.66
CA VAL A 21 -2.97 -29.45 13.72
C VAL A 21 -3.61 -28.66 12.58
N ASN A 22 -4.47 -27.70 12.93
CA ASN A 22 -4.81 -26.62 12.02
C ASN A 22 -3.49 -25.88 11.76
N ALA A 23 -2.76 -26.32 10.75
CA ALA A 23 -1.68 -25.57 10.18
C ALA A 23 -2.35 -24.39 9.45
N GLU A 24 -2.49 -23.26 10.14
CA GLU A 24 -2.60 -21.97 9.49
C GLU A 24 -1.28 -21.68 8.75
N SER A 25 -1.06 -22.35 7.62
CA SER A 25 0.11 -22.14 6.76
C SER A 25 -0.28 -21.32 5.52
N GLY A 26 -0.68 -20.08 5.74
CA GLY A 26 -0.42 -19.06 4.72
C GLY A 26 1.01 -18.59 4.91
N SER A 27 1.95 -19.05 4.10
CA SER A 27 3.35 -18.59 4.17
C SER A 27 3.38 -17.11 3.79
N GLY A 28 3.48 -16.23 4.80
CA GLY A 28 3.87 -14.86 4.54
C GLY A 28 5.21 -14.81 3.83
N TRP A 29 5.50 -13.73 3.12
CA TRP A 29 6.77 -13.55 2.44
C TRP A 29 7.12 -12.07 2.36
N VAL A 30 8.40 -11.77 2.22
CA VAL A 30 8.90 -10.41 2.04
C VAL A 30 9.91 -10.44 0.89
N LYS A 31 9.76 -9.53 -0.07
CA LYS A 31 10.62 -9.46 -1.26
C LYS A 31 10.85 -8.01 -1.66
N SER A 32 12.10 -7.71 -2.05
CA SER A 32 12.51 -6.47 -2.70
C SER A 32 12.58 -6.66 -4.22
N TYR A 33 12.23 -5.62 -4.96
CA TYR A 33 12.28 -5.56 -6.42
C TYR A 33 12.88 -4.21 -6.81
N GLY A 34 13.89 -4.22 -7.67
CA GLY A 34 14.55 -3.00 -8.12
C GLY A 34 15.91 -3.28 -8.76
N GLY A 35 16.57 -2.20 -9.17
CA GLY A 35 17.86 -2.20 -9.87
C GLY A 35 19.00 -1.63 -9.03
N GLU A 36 19.84 -0.79 -9.63
CA GLU A 36 20.96 -0.14 -8.93
C GLU A 36 20.62 1.26 -8.39
N TYR A 37 19.49 1.82 -8.84
CA TYR A 37 19.02 3.16 -8.49
C TYR A 37 17.77 3.08 -7.61
N GLY A 38 16.99 4.15 -7.54
CA GLY A 38 15.78 4.21 -6.73
C GLY A 38 14.61 3.51 -7.42
N ASP A 39 13.93 2.62 -6.72
CA ASP A 39 12.73 1.93 -7.17
C ASP A 39 11.69 2.00 -6.05
N ILE A 40 10.49 2.51 -6.34
CA ILE A 40 9.46 2.74 -5.32
C ILE A 40 8.15 2.07 -5.69
N ALA A 41 7.48 1.43 -4.73
CA ALA A 41 6.10 1.00 -4.85
C ALA A 41 5.18 1.95 -4.07
N ASN A 42 4.49 2.83 -4.79
CA ASN A 42 3.53 3.76 -4.20
C ASN A 42 2.17 3.10 -3.93
N ALA A 43 1.76 2.16 -4.79
CA ALA A 43 0.43 1.57 -4.75
C ALA A 43 0.46 0.06 -5.01
N VAL A 44 -0.48 -0.66 -4.37
CA VAL A 44 -0.73 -2.08 -4.60
C VAL A 44 -2.22 -2.39 -4.60
N VAL A 45 -2.65 -3.27 -5.50
CA VAL A 45 -3.99 -3.83 -5.54
C VAL A 45 -3.95 -5.33 -5.82
N VAL A 46 -4.84 -6.10 -5.18
CA VAL A 46 -5.03 -7.51 -5.47
C VAL A 46 -6.08 -7.66 -6.57
N ALA A 47 -5.69 -8.20 -7.72
CA ALA A 47 -6.59 -8.51 -8.82
C ALA A 47 -7.57 -9.64 -8.44
N PRO A 48 -8.72 -9.79 -9.12
CA PRO A 48 -9.71 -10.82 -8.81
C PRO A 48 -9.19 -12.26 -8.81
N ASN A 49 -8.09 -12.53 -9.52
CA ASN A 49 -7.45 -13.84 -9.58
C ASN A 49 -6.34 -14.04 -8.53
N GLY A 50 -6.19 -13.12 -7.58
CA GLY A 50 -5.18 -13.17 -6.51
C GLY A 50 -3.79 -12.63 -6.89
N ASP A 51 -3.60 -12.18 -8.13
CA ASP A 51 -2.35 -11.54 -8.54
C ASP A 51 -2.20 -10.16 -7.88
N LEU A 52 -0.96 -9.78 -7.59
CA LEU A 52 -0.65 -8.46 -7.07
C LEU A 52 -0.26 -7.55 -8.23
N ILE A 53 -0.90 -6.39 -8.34
CA ILE A 53 -0.48 -5.32 -9.24
C ILE A 53 0.13 -4.21 -8.38
N ILE A 54 1.40 -3.92 -8.62
CA ILE A 54 2.16 -2.88 -7.93
C ILE A 54 2.50 -1.80 -8.94
N ALA A 55 2.39 -0.55 -8.51
CA ALA A 55 2.73 0.61 -9.31
C ALA A 55 3.54 1.63 -8.51
N GLY A 56 4.44 2.32 -9.19
CA GLY A 56 5.24 3.40 -8.63
C GLY A 56 6.18 4.01 -9.67
N GLY A 57 7.40 4.34 -9.26
CA GLY A 57 8.44 4.91 -10.11
C GLY A 57 9.73 4.11 -10.07
N THR A 58 10.56 4.24 -11.10
CA THR A 58 11.89 3.61 -11.16
C THR A 58 12.90 4.52 -11.86
N ASP A 59 14.04 4.76 -11.20
CA ASP A 59 15.25 5.34 -11.80
C ASP A 59 16.16 4.26 -12.42
N SER A 60 15.81 2.98 -12.22
CA SER A 60 16.65 1.83 -12.61
C SER A 60 16.35 1.31 -14.01
N PHE A 61 15.14 1.52 -14.50
CA PHE A 61 14.64 0.95 -15.76
C PHE A 61 13.91 2.01 -16.58
N GLY A 62 13.81 1.80 -17.90
CA GLY A 62 13.14 2.75 -18.80
C GLY A 62 14.10 3.75 -19.44
N ALA A 63 13.65 4.98 -19.67
CA ALA A 63 14.35 6.01 -20.43
C ALA A 63 14.46 7.33 -19.65
N GLY A 64 15.67 7.89 -19.64
CA GLY A 64 15.91 9.20 -19.04
C GLY A 64 15.83 9.19 -17.51
N SER A 65 14.90 9.98 -16.97
CA SER A 65 14.67 10.10 -15.52
C SER A 65 13.74 8.99 -15.02
N SER A 66 13.18 9.12 -13.81
CA SER A 66 12.28 8.10 -13.26
C SER A 66 11.05 7.87 -14.16
N ASP A 67 10.72 6.61 -14.40
CA ASP A 67 9.56 6.19 -15.21
C ASP A 67 8.47 5.50 -14.37
N VAL A 68 7.22 5.49 -14.87
CA VAL A 68 6.16 4.67 -14.28
C VAL A 68 6.56 3.22 -14.37
N TRP A 69 6.59 2.55 -13.22
CA TRP A 69 6.91 1.14 -13.14
C TRP A 69 5.73 0.32 -12.65
N VAL A 70 5.40 -0.74 -13.40
CA VAL A 70 4.32 -1.66 -13.07
C VAL A 70 4.83 -3.08 -12.98
N LEU A 71 4.60 -3.69 -11.82
CA LEU A 71 4.89 -5.09 -11.55
C LEU A 71 3.58 -5.86 -11.43
N ARG A 72 3.50 -6.98 -12.14
CA ARG A 72 2.48 -8.01 -11.88
C ARG A 72 3.13 -9.23 -11.28
N LEU A 73 2.70 -9.57 -10.06
CA LEU A 73 3.19 -10.72 -9.33
C LEU A 73 2.10 -11.78 -9.18
N GLY A 74 2.51 -13.04 -9.09
CA GLY A 74 1.69 -14.08 -8.49
C GLY A 74 1.46 -13.82 -6.99
N SER A 75 0.52 -14.54 -6.40
CA SER A 75 0.24 -14.46 -4.95
C SER A 75 1.42 -14.88 -4.07
N ASP A 76 2.38 -15.60 -4.64
CA ASP A 76 3.67 -16.02 -4.08
C ASP A 76 4.80 -14.98 -4.26
N GLY A 77 4.50 -13.83 -4.89
CA GLY A 77 5.48 -12.80 -5.20
C GLY A 77 6.43 -13.17 -6.34
N ASN A 78 6.10 -14.14 -7.19
CA ASN A 78 6.87 -14.40 -8.40
C ASN A 78 6.45 -13.43 -9.50
N VAL A 79 7.43 -12.81 -10.17
CA VAL A 79 7.15 -11.86 -11.25
C VAL A 79 6.54 -12.60 -12.43
N LYS A 80 5.32 -12.18 -12.83
CA LYS A 80 4.69 -12.64 -14.07
C LYS A 80 5.11 -11.76 -15.23
N TRP A 81 5.12 -10.45 -15.02
CA TRP A 81 5.71 -9.48 -15.93
C TRP A 81 6.03 -8.20 -15.19
N SER A 82 6.89 -7.40 -15.81
CA SER A 82 7.25 -6.07 -15.38
C SER A 82 7.42 -5.17 -16.59
N ARG A 83 6.93 -3.93 -16.51
CA ARG A 83 7.01 -2.95 -17.60
C ARG A 83 7.22 -1.54 -17.05
N THR A 84 7.95 -0.74 -17.82
CA THR A 84 8.05 0.71 -17.61
C THR A 84 7.31 1.49 -18.70
N TYR A 85 6.77 2.64 -18.31
CA TYR A 85 6.03 3.55 -19.17
C TYR A 85 6.46 4.98 -18.84
N GLY A 86 6.82 5.76 -19.85
CA GLY A 86 7.24 7.15 -19.65
C GLY A 86 8.00 7.69 -20.84
N GLY A 87 8.73 8.78 -20.63
CA GLY A 87 9.48 9.51 -21.65
C GLY A 87 10.96 9.67 -21.30
N LEU A 88 11.48 10.89 -21.38
CA LEU A 88 12.88 11.19 -20.98
C LEU A 88 12.95 11.96 -19.65
N MET A 89 11.81 12.45 -19.18
CA MET A 89 11.65 13.24 -17.96
C MET A 89 10.96 12.39 -16.89
N TYR A 90 10.53 13.01 -15.81
CA TYR A 90 9.95 12.33 -14.66
C TYR A 90 8.52 11.85 -14.96
N ASP A 91 8.23 10.59 -14.68
CA ASP A 91 6.92 9.95 -14.88
C ASP A 91 6.62 9.02 -13.70
N HIS A 92 5.51 9.24 -12.99
CA HIS A 92 5.21 8.49 -11.76
C HIS A 92 3.78 7.99 -11.70
N ALA A 93 3.60 6.80 -11.12
CA ALA A 93 2.30 6.29 -10.73
C ALA A 93 2.14 6.42 -9.21
N ASN A 94 1.10 7.11 -8.79
CA ASN A 94 0.76 7.27 -7.37
C ASN A 94 -0.35 6.32 -6.93
N ALA A 95 -1.21 5.91 -7.87
CA ALA A 95 -2.33 5.02 -7.58
C ALA A 95 -2.56 4.00 -8.69
N VAL A 96 -3.09 2.83 -8.29
CA VAL A 96 -3.47 1.75 -9.20
C VAL A 96 -4.79 1.11 -8.76
N THR A 97 -5.59 0.70 -9.74
CA THR A 97 -6.80 -0.10 -9.54
C THR A 97 -6.98 -1.10 -10.68
N VAL A 98 -7.81 -2.12 -10.46
CA VAL A 98 -8.07 -3.19 -11.43
C VAL A 98 -9.57 -3.26 -11.73
N ALA A 99 -9.91 -3.20 -13.01
CA ALA A 99 -11.27 -3.36 -13.49
C ALA A 99 -11.73 -4.82 -13.34
N PRO A 100 -13.05 -5.10 -13.27
CA PRO A 100 -13.55 -6.48 -13.21
C PRO A 100 -13.10 -7.39 -14.36
N ASN A 101 -12.83 -6.81 -15.54
CA ASN A 101 -12.31 -7.55 -16.70
C ASN A 101 -10.79 -7.82 -16.63
N GLY A 102 -10.10 -7.34 -15.58
CA GLY A 102 -8.66 -7.48 -15.38
C GLY A 102 -7.80 -6.40 -16.03
N ASP A 103 -8.40 -5.38 -16.67
CA ASP A 103 -7.66 -4.19 -17.09
C ASP A 103 -7.10 -3.46 -15.86
N ILE A 104 -5.93 -2.86 -16.01
CA ILE A 104 -5.24 -2.10 -14.95
C ILE A 104 -5.40 -0.62 -15.29
N VAL A 105 -5.77 0.20 -14.30
CA VAL A 105 -5.83 1.66 -14.43
C VAL A 105 -4.87 2.29 -13.43
N LEU A 106 -4.01 3.17 -13.93
CA LEU A 106 -2.98 3.88 -13.18
C LEU A 106 -3.26 5.37 -13.24
N ALA A 107 -2.94 6.09 -12.17
CA ALA A 107 -2.94 7.54 -12.16
C ALA A 107 -1.72 8.08 -11.41
N GLY A 108 -1.17 9.18 -11.91
CA GLY A 108 -0.05 9.91 -11.33
C GLY A 108 0.23 11.17 -12.13
N ASP A 109 1.51 11.49 -12.33
CA ASP A 109 1.97 12.66 -13.07
C ASP A 109 3.03 12.31 -14.12
N THR A 110 3.16 13.19 -15.10
CA THR A 110 4.17 13.12 -16.15
C THR A 110 4.72 14.52 -16.45
N ALA A 111 6.05 14.64 -16.46
CA ALA A 111 6.78 15.78 -17.02
C ALA A 111 7.23 15.51 -18.47
N SER A 112 7.05 14.28 -18.96
CA SER A 112 7.44 13.87 -20.31
C SER A 112 6.37 14.20 -21.37
N PHE A 113 5.11 14.28 -20.94
CA PHE A 113 3.96 14.49 -21.82
C PHE A 113 3.05 15.59 -21.25
N GLY A 114 2.11 16.08 -22.06
CA GLY A 114 1.09 17.02 -21.59
C GLY A 114 1.38 18.47 -21.97
N ALA A 115 0.73 19.41 -21.28
CA ALA A 115 0.68 20.83 -21.59
C ALA A 115 1.58 21.69 -20.67
N GLY A 116 2.05 21.13 -19.56
CA GLY A 116 2.72 21.86 -18.48
C GLY A 116 4.05 21.27 -18.05
N SER A 117 4.44 21.61 -16.82
CA SER A 117 5.67 21.11 -16.20
C SER A 117 5.48 19.69 -15.67
N HIS A 118 4.31 19.41 -15.11
CA HIS A 118 3.80 18.09 -14.76
C HIS A 118 2.30 18.12 -15.04
N ASP A 119 1.78 17.12 -15.76
CA ASP A 119 0.35 16.95 -15.99
C ASP A 119 -0.14 15.67 -15.34
N VAL A 120 -1.42 15.59 -14.98
CA VAL A 120 -2.03 14.32 -14.54
C VAL A 120 -1.93 13.32 -15.68
N TRP A 121 -1.39 12.13 -15.40
CA TRP A 121 -1.33 11.05 -16.36
C TRP A 121 -2.19 9.86 -15.94
N VAL A 122 -3.13 9.45 -16.80
CA VAL A 122 -3.94 8.24 -16.59
C VAL A 122 -3.65 7.23 -17.69
N LEU A 123 -3.28 6.02 -17.29
CA LEU A 123 -3.02 4.91 -18.19
C LEU A 123 -4.04 3.80 -17.94
N ARG A 124 -4.61 3.26 -19.01
CA ARG A 124 -5.36 2.00 -18.97
C ARG A 124 -4.60 0.94 -19.74
N LEU A 125 -4.22 -0.10 -19.04
CA LEU A 125 -3.52 -1.26 -19.57
C LEU A 125 -4.47 -2.46 -19.66
N ASP A 126 -4.22 -3.34 -20.61
CA ASP A 126 -4.79 -4.68 -20.58
C ASP A 126 -4.13 -5.55 -19.48
N ARG A 127 -4.64 -6.76 -19.31
CA ARG A 127 -4.13 -7.72 -18.32
C ARG A 127 -2.66 -8.13 -18.54
N GLY A 128 -2.15 -7.98 -19.76
CA GLY A 128 -0.77 -8.25 -20.17
C GLY A 128 0.17 -7.05 -20.00
N GLY A 129 -0.35 -5.89 -19.61
CA GLY A 129 0.42 -4.65 -19.50
C GLY A 129 0.58 -3.91 -20.83
N ASN A 130 -0.23 -4.22 -21.86
CA ASN A 130 -0.23 -3.43 -23.08
C ASN A 130 -1.13 -2.21 -22.89
N VAL A 131 -0.69 -1.06 -23.41
CA VAL A 131 -1.46 0.19 -23.35
C VAL A 131 -2.72 0.05 -24.22
N LYS A 132 -3.90 0.19 -23.60
CA LYS A 132 -5.17 0.34 -24.32
C LYS A 132 -5.41 1.79 -24.69
N TRP A 133 -5.18 2.68 -23.73
CA TRP A 133 -5.13 4.12 -23.94
C TRP A 133 -4.37 4.78 -22.79
N GLN A 134 -3.91 6.00 -23.05
CA GLN A 134 -3.22 6.84 -22.07
C GLN A 134 -3.45 8.30 -22.41
N LYS A 135 -3.77 9.10 -21.41
CA LYS A 135 -4.16 10.51 -21.59
C LYS A 135 -3.58 11.37 -20.48
N THR A 136 -3.14 12.56 -20.85
CA THR A 136 -2.77 13.61 -19.90
C THR A 136 -3.94 14.57 -19.71
N TYR A 137 -4.08 15.11 -18.51
CA TYR A 137 -5.10 16.06 -18.11
C TYR A 137 -4.41 17.18 -17.33
N GLY A 138 -4.25 18.34 -17.93
CA GLY A 138 -3.53 19.43 -17.26
C GLY A 138 -3.49 20.72 -18.04
N GLY A 139 -2.87 21.71 -17.42
CA GLY A 139 -2.69 23.06 -17.91
C GLY A 139 -1.19 23.37 -18.07
N PRO A 140 -0.79 24.65 -18.02
CA PRO A 140 0.62 25.02 -18.07
C PRO A 140 1.38 24.76 -16.75
N GLY A 141 0.68 24.36 -15.69
CA GLY A 141 1.18 24.32 -14.33
C GLY A 141 1.79 22.99 -13.92
N TRP A 142 1.61 22.66 -12.64
CA TRP A 142 1.90 21.38 -12.04
C TRP A 142 0.58 20.76 -11.61
N GLU A 143 0.20 19.66 -12.25
CA GLU A 143 -0.98 18.88 -11.93
C GLU A 143 -0.59 17.44 -11.67
N GLU A 144 -1.20 16.84 -10.65
CA GLU A 144 -0.83 15.50 -10.21
C GLU A 144 -2.05 14.75 -9.71
N ALA A 145 -2.20 13.48 -10.13
CA ALA A 145 -3.17 12.58 -9.53
C ALA A 145 -2.53 11.79 -8.40
N LYS A 146 -3.21 11.73 -7.26
CA LYS A 146 -2.80 10.93 -6.10
C LYS A 146 -3.65 9.68 -5.93
N ALA A 147 -4.86 9.65 -6.48
CA ALA A 147 -5.80 8.57 -6.27
C ALA A 147 -6.62 8.23 -7.52
N VAL A 148 -6.91 6.94 -7.71
CA VAL A 148 -7.80 6.43 -8.76
C VAL A 148 -8.66 5.27 -8.26
N LEU A 149 -9.91 5.20 -8.71
CA LEU A 149 -10.79 4.04 -8.54
C LEU A 149 -11.69 3.83 -9.76
N ILE A 150 -12.33 2.66 -9.82
CA ILE A 150 -13.33 2.33 -10.85
C ILE A 150 -14.69 2.19 -10.17
N ALA A 151 -15.67 2.97 -10.64
CA ALA A 151 -17.04 2.89 -10.20
C ALA A 151 -17.73 1.62 -10.76
N PRO A 152 -18.83 1.13 -10.14
CA PRO A 152 -19.52 -0.09 -10.58
C PRO A 152 -19.98 -0.06 -12.05
N ASN A 153 -20.25 1.13 -12.60
CA ASN A 153 -20.65 1.32 -13.99
C ASN A 153 -19.45 1.34 -14.98
N GLY A 154 -18.21 1.18 -14.49
CA GLY A 154 -16.98 1.18 -15.29
C GLY A 154 -16.35 2.55 -15.48
N ASP A 155 -16.92 3.62 -14.93
CA ASP A 155 -16.31 4.95 -14.94
C ASP A 155 -15.08 4.98 -14.04
N ILE A 156 -14.12 5.82 -14.40
CA ILE A 156 -12.87 6.02 -13.65
C ILE A 156 -13.00 7.33 -12.89
N ILE A 157 -12.66 7.32 -11.60
CA ILE A 157 -12.62 8.54 -10.77
C ILE A 157 -11.18 8.77 -10.37
N VAL A 158 -10.69 9.98 -10.63
CA VAL A 158 -9.32 10.41 -10.34
C VAL A 158 -9.39 11.64 -9.45
N ALA A 159 -8.48 11.72 -8.47
CA ALA A 159 -8.35 12.91 -7.64
C ALA A 159 -6.88 13.22 -7.34
N GLY A 160 -6.61 14.49 -7.08
CA GLY A 160 -5.29 14.99 -6.74
C GLY A 160 -5.29 16.51 -6.62
N TYR A 161 -4.32 17.14 -7.29
CA TYR A 161 -4.03 18.57 -7.19
C TYR A 161 -4.06 19.23 -8.56
N MET A 162 -4.64 20.42 -8.63
CA MET A 162 -4.61 21.29 -9.82
C MET A 162 -4.76 22.75 -9.41
N ASP A 163 -3.86 23.61 -9.87
CA ASP A 163 -3.92 25.07 -9.68
C ASP A 163 -4.08 25.55 -8.23
N GLY A 164 -3.56 24.80 -7.26
CA GLY A 164 -3.68 25.15 -5.83
C GLY A 164 -4.81 24.42 -5.12
N ASP A 165 -5.71 23.76 -5.84
CA ASP A 165 -6.95 23.20 -5.29
C ASP A 165 -6.99 21.67 -5.37
N ILE A 166 -7.91 21.06 -4.61
CA ILE A 166 -8.30 19.66 -4.85
C ILE A 166 -8.97 19.56 -6.20
N TRP A 167 -8.43 18.70 -7.07
CA TRP A 167 -9.07 18.34 -8.33
C TRP A 167 -9.70 16.95 -8.26
N VAL A 168 -10.91 16.82 -8.79
CA VAL A 168 -11.59 15.54 -8.98
C VAL A 168 -12.16 15.47 -10.38
N SER A 169 -11.92 14.36 -11.07
CA SER A 169 -12.52 14.08 -12.37
C SER A 169 -13.14 12.71 -12.42
N ARG A 170 -14.30 12.66 -13.09
CA ARG A 170 -14.94 11.41 -13.50
C ARG A 170 -14.80 11.27 -15.01
N LEU A 171 -14.20 10.15 -15.40
CA LEU A 171 -13.94 9.78 -16.77
C LEU A 171 -14.82 8.59 -17.15
N ASP A 172 -15.20 8.51 -18.42
CA ASP A 172 -15.73 7.27 -18.98
C ASP A 172 -14.63 6.19 -19.09
N ALA A 173 -15.02 4.98 -19.48
CA ALA A 173 -14.09 3.86 -19.65
C ALA A 173 -12.95 4.12 -20.68
N ASN A 174 -13.13 5.08 -21.58
CA ASN A 174 -12.17 5.46 -22.61
C ASN A 174 -11.33 6.70 -22.20
N GLY A 175 -11.47 7.16 -20.95
CA GLY A 175 -10.76 8.33 -20.44
C GLY A 175 -11.31 9.66 -20.97
N ASN A 176 -12.55 9.72 -21.47
CA ASN A 176 -13.18 11.00 -21.80
C ASN A 176 -13.80 11.59 -20.55
N ILE A 177 -13.66 12.91 -20.36
CA ILE A 177 -14.20 13.60 -19.19
C ILE A 177 -15.72 13.60 -19.27
N LYS A 178 -16.36 13.03 -18.24
CA LYS A 178 -17.80 13.21 -18.00
C LYS A 178 -18.03 14.50 -17.21
N TRP A 179 -17.24 14.70 -16.15
CA TRP A 179 -17.15 15.95 -15.43
C TRP A 179 -15.80 16.05 -14.72
N GLN A 180 -15.43 17.28 -14.37
CA GLN A 180 -14.29 17.58 -13.52
C GLN A 180 -14.56 18.87 -12.77
N LYS A 181 -14.02 18.99 -11.56
CA LYS A 181 -14.12 20.19 -10.74
C LYS A 181 -12.89 20.36 -9.87
N THR A 182 -12.55 21.60 -9.57
CA THR A 182 -11.68 21.94 -8.44
C THR A 182 -12.52 22.34 -7.23
N TYR A 183 -11.99 22.11 -6.03
CA TYR A 183 -12.57 22.52 -4.76
C TYR A 183 -11.48 23.13 -3.90
N GLY A 184 -11.66 24.38 -3.50
CA GLY A 184 -10.64 25.08 -2.73
C GLY A 184 -11.05 26.46 -2.23
N GLY A 185 -10.05 27.18 -1.72
CA GLY A 185 -10.16 28.50 -1.10
C GLY A 185 -9.13 29.49 -1.64
N ASN A 186 -8.45 30.18 -0.73
CA ASN A 186 -7.46 31.21 -1.09
C ASN A 186 -6.01 30.69 -1.01
N ASP A 187 -5.81 29.51 -0.43
CA ASP A 187 -4.53 28.87 -0.15
C ASP A 187 -4.56 27.41 -0.64
N GLU A 188 -3.46 26.68 -0.48
CA GLU A 188 -3.29 25.36 -1.10
C GLU A 188 -4.14 24.25 -0.46
N GLU A 189 -4.77 23.44 -1.31
CA GLU A 189 -5.48 22.21 -1.01
C GLU A 189 -4.96 21.04 -1.85
N GLU A 190 -4.85 19.85 -1.27
CA GLU A 190 -4.40 18.66 -2.02
C GLU A 190 -5.18 17.42 -1.58
N ALA A 191 -5.66 16.63 -2.55
CA ALA A 191 -6.33 15.36 -2.31
C ALA A 191 -5.34 14.20 -2.40
N TYR A 192 -5.44 13.24 -1.48
CA TYR A 192 -4.56 12.06 -1.45
C TYR A 192 -5.29 10.74 -1.63
N ALA A 193 -6.57 10.67 -1.25
CA ALA A 193 -7.32 9.43 -1.35
C ALA A 193 -8.80 9.66 -1.64
N ILE A 194 -9.39 8.69 -2.33
CA ILE A 194 -10.81 8.62 -2.63
C ILE A 194 -11.38 7.26 -2.28
N ALA A 195 -12.66 7.24 -1.89
CA ALA A 195 -13.45 6.04 -1.70
C ALA A 195 -14.87 6.24 -2.22
N LEU A 196 -15.51 5.16 -2.68
CA LEU A 196 -16.92 5.17 -3.06
C LEU A 196 -17.79 4.66 -1.91
N ALA A 197 -18.84 5.41 -1.63
CA ALA A 197 -19.96 4.98 -0.81
C ALA A 197 -20.89 4.03 -1.60
N GLN A 198 -21.73 3.25 -0.91
CA GLN A 198 -22.64 2.31 -1.58
C GLN A 198 -23.69 3.00 -2.44
N ASN A 199 -24.06 4.22 -2.06
CA ASN A 199 -25.02 5.04 -2.78
C ASN A 199 -24.41 5.77 -4.01
N GLY A 200 -23.13 5.54 -4.31
CA GLY A 200 -22.43 6.17 -5.43
C GLY A 200 -21.77 7.51 -5.11
N ASP A 201 -21.91 8.02 -3.88
CA ASP A 201 -21.21 9.22 -3.44
C ASP A 201 -19.69 8.97 -3.39
N ILE A 202 -18.92 10.02 -3.64
CA ILE A 202 -17.47 10.00 -3.66
C ILE A 202 -16.97 10.71 -2.39
N ILE A 203 -16.20 9.99 -1.57
CA ILE A 203 -15.50 10.58 -0.44
C ILE A 203 -14.08 10.91 -0.88
N VAL A 204 -13.68 12.17 -0.72
CA VAL A 204 -12.34 12.68 -1.04
C VAL A 204 -11.71 13.15 0.26
N VAL A 205 -10.44 12.78 0.50
CA VAL A 205 -9.69 13.25 1.66
C VAL A 205 -8.32 13.78 1.29
N GLY A 206 -7.86 14.72 2.09
CA GLY A 206 -6.59 15.39 1.89
C GLY A 206 -6.32 16.40 2.99
N TYR A 207 -5.78 17.55 2.61
CA TYR A 207 -5.62 18.68 3.51
C TYR A 207 -6.02 20.00 2.84
N THR A 208 -6.23 21.02 3.67
CA THR A 208 -6.46 22.40 3.25
C THR A 208 -5.67 23.35 4.12
N TYR A 209 -5.06 24.37 3.53
CA TYR A 209 -4.57 25.55 4.23
C TYR A 209 -5.64 26.64 4.34
N SER A 210 -6.64 26.65 3.46
CA SER A 210 -7.67 27.70 3.44
C SER A 210 -8.66 27.66 4.61
N PHE A 211 -8.90 26.48 5.22
CA PHE A 211 -10.00 26.30 6.17
C PHE A 211 -9.61 25.55 7.46
N GLY A 212 -10.39 25.77 8.52
CA GLY A 212 -10.22 25.09 9.80
C GLY A 212 -9.30 25.82 10.78
N ALA A 213 -8.98 25.11 11.86
CA ALA A 213 -8.24 25.65 13.00
C ALA A 213 -6.84 26.11 12.57
N GLY A 214 -6.51 27.39 12.82
CA GLY A 214 -5.19 27.93 12.52
C GLY A 214 -4.90 28.23 11.05
N ALA A 215 -5.89 28.10 10.16
CA ALA A 215 -5.79 28.61 8.79
C ALA A 215 -5.47 30.12 8.77
N PRO A 216 -4.64 30.62 7.83
CA PRO A 216 -3.97 29.86 6.75
C PRO A 216 -2.59 29.30 7.12
N PHE A 217 -2.16 29.41 8.37
CA PHE A 217 -0.79 29.05 8.77
C PHE A 217 -0.55 27.55 8.95
N TYR A 218 -1.62 26.79 9.17
CA TYR A 218 -1.56 25.36 9.43
C TYR A 218 -2.59 24.62 8.58
N SER A 219 -2.16 23.47 8.08
CA SER A 219 -3.05 22.59 7.30
C SER A 219 -3.97 21.78 8.21
N ASN A 220 -5.23 21.59 7.79
CA ASN A 220 -6.18 20.72 8.48
C ASN A 220 -6.60 19.56 7.57
N VAL A 221 -7.01 18.42 8.15
CA VAL A 221 -7.62 17.34 7.38
C VAL A 221 -8.89 17.86 6.75
N TRP A 222 -9.05 17.67 5.44
CA TRP A 222 -10.26 18.05 4.74
C TRP A 222 -10.93 16.82 4.14
N VAL A 223 -12.24 16.68 4.39
CA VAL A 223 -13.06 15.59 3.86
C VAL A 223 -14.22 16.20 3.09
N LEU A 224 -14.35 15.80 1.82
CA LEU A 224 -15.47 16.13 0.97
C LEU A 224 -16.30 14.87 0.74
N ARG A 225 -17.63 14.99 0.88
CA ARG A 225 -18.57 14.02 0.33
C ARG A 225 -19.25 14.67 -0.85
N LEU A 226 -18.98 14.13 -2.03
CA LEU A 226 -19.55 14.57 -3.30
C LEU A 226 -20.62 13.57 -3.72
N ASP A 227 -21.65 14.06 -4.40
CA ASP A 227 -22.55 13.17 -5.12
C ASP A 227 -21.89 12.60 -6.40
N GLU A 228 -22.64 11.78 -7.11
CA GLU A 228 -22.18 11.10 -8.32
C GLU A 228 -21.78 12.07 -9.48
N ASN A 229 -22.25 13.33 -9.43
CA ASN A 229 -21.97 14.39 -10.40
C ASN A 229 -20.89 15.37 -9.91
N GLY A 230 -20.27 15.09 -8.76
CA GLY A 230 -19.28 15.96 -8.15
C GLY A 230 -19.88 17.18 -7.45
N SER A 231 -21.18 17.21 -7.15
CA SER A 231 -21.74 18.30 -6.33
C SER A 231 -21.49 18.01 -4.85
N VAL A 232 -21.03 19.02 -4.11
CA VAL A 232 -20.74 18.90 -2.67
C VAL A 232 -22.03 18.61 -1.89
N ARG A 233 -22.11 17.45 -1.24
CA ARG A 233 -23.14 17.17 -0.23
C ARG A 233 -22.77 17.79 1.12
N TRP A 234 -21.52 17.61 1.51
CA TRP A 234 -20.92 18.28 2.66
C TRP A 234 -19.41 18.28 2.53
N GLN A 235 -18.78 19.23 3.22
CA GLN A 235 -17.33 19.37 3.31
C GLN A 235 -16.97 19.85 4.70
N LYS A 236 -16.03 19.17 5.36
CA LYS A 236 -15.66 19.46 6.75
C LYS A 236 -14.17 19.35 6.96
N THR A 237 -13.62 20.26 7.74
CA THR A 237 -12.25 20.19 8.23
C THR A 237 -12.19 19.55 9.61
N TYR A 238 -11.08 18.88 9.89
CA TYR A 238 -10.79 18.24 11.16
C TYR A 238 -9.33 18.54 11.53
N GLY A 239 -9.10 19.16 12.68
CA GLY A 239 -7.74 19.39 13.15
C GLY A 239 -7.64 20.31 14.35
N GLY A 240 -6.45 20.89 14.53
CA GLY A 240 -6.11 21.86 15.56
C GLY A 240 -5.15 22.92 15.03
N PHE A 241 -4.49 23.65 15.93
CA PHE A 241 -3.65 24.80 15.57
C PHE A 241 -2.23 24.40 15.08
N ARG A 242 -2.08 23.24 14.44
CA ARG A 242 -0.85 22.72 13.82
C ARG A 242 -1.23 21.82 12.64
N ASP A 243 -0.24 21.45 11.81
CA ASP A 243 -0.53 20.65 10.62
C ASP A 243 -1.15 19.28 10.94
N ASP A 244 -2.29 19.03 10.32
CA ASP A 244 -3.03 17.78 10.36
C ASP A 244 -3.40 17.41 8.91
N ARG A 245 -3.04 16.20 8.48
CA ARG A 245 -3.21 15.79 7.07
C ARG A 245 -3.74 14.36 6.97
N ALA A 246 -4.61 14.12 5.99
CA ALA A 246 -5.15 12.80 5.70
C ALA A 246 -4.59 12.27 4.38
N TYR A 247 -4.19 11.00 4.39
CA TYR A 247 -3.64 10.30 3.23
C TYR A 247 -4.45 9.05 2.84
N ALA A 248 -5.41 8.66 3.66
CA ALA A 248 -6.20 7.47 3.43
C ALA A 248 -7.66 7.66 3.82
N VAL A 249 -8.55 7.06 3.03
CA VAL A 249 -9.98 6.94 3.34
C VAL A 249 -10.51 5.57 2.95
N ALA A 250 -11.44 5.05 3.76
CA ALA A 250 -12.23 3.86 3.46
C ALA A 250 -13.65 4.02 3.98
N VAL A 251 -14.64 3.49 3.26
CA VAL A 251 -16.06 3.54 3.63
C VAL A 251 -16.54 2.15 4.03
N THR A 252 -17.18 2.04 5.19
CA THR A 252 -17.76 0.78 5.66
C THR A 252 -19.08 0.48 4.96
N LYS A 253 -19.57 -0.76 5.07
CA LYS A 253 -20.91 -1.12 4.56
C LYS A 253 -22.07 -0.36 5.21
N ASN A 254 -21.85 0.21 6.39
CA ASN A 254 -22.85 1.00 7.11
C ASN A 254 -22.60 2.51 6.92
N GLU A 255 -21.87 2.90 5.87
CA GLU A 255 -21.58 4.29 5.50
C GLU A 255 -20.72 5.08 6.51
N ASP A 256 -20.16 4.42 7.55
CA ASP A 256 -19.11 5.04 8.36
C ASP A 256 -17.87 5.29 7.48
N ILE A 257 -17.25 6.45 7.64
CA ILE A 257 -16.03 6.85 6.93
C ILE A 257 -14.85 6.73 7.89
N VAL A 258 -13.81 6.00 7.48
CA VAL A 258 -12.53 5.92 8.22
C VAL A 258 -11.51 6.76 7.46
N VAL A 259 -10.95 7.76 8.13
CA VAL A 259 -9.91 8.65 7.60
C VAL A 259 -8.64 8.45 8.41
N ALA A 260 -7.48 8.36 7.74
CA ALA A 260 -6.21 8.23 8.43
C ALA A 260 -5.11 9.08 7.77
N GLY A 261 -4.16 9.52 8.61
CA GLY A 261 -2.99 10.27 8.21
C GLY A 261 -2.10 10.57 9.41
N TYR A 262 -1.70 11.82 9.59
CA TYR A 262 -0.97 12.25 10.79
C TYR A 262 -1.53 13.55 11.38
N THR A 263 -1.22 13.78 12.65
CA THR A 263 -1.50 15.04 13.36
C THR A 263 -0.25 15.57 14.03
N ARG A 264 -0.04 16.89 13.98
CA ARG A 264 0.91 17.62 14.85
C ARG A 264 0.23 18.32 16.02
N SER A 265 -1.10 18.35 16.00
CA SER A 265 -1.97 19.02 16.98
C SER A 265 -2.22 18.17 18.22
N PHE A 266 -2.28 16.85 18.07
CA PHE A 266 -2.63 15.92 19.14
C PHE A 266 -1.57 14.83 19.30
N GLY A 267 -1.69 14.02 20.35
CA GLY A 267 -0.84 12.85 20.56
C GLY A 267 0.35 13.13 21.48
N SER A 268 1.43 12.44 21.20
CA SER A 268 2.54 12.20 22.11
C SER A 268 3.91 12.56 21.54
N GLY A 269 4.02 12.60 20.22
CA GLY A 269 5.23 12.89 19.48
C GLY A 269 5.12 14.21 18.74
N ARG A 270 5.96 14.36 17.71
CA ARG A 270 5.88 15.53 16.82
C ARG A 270 4.80 15.34 15.76
N GLU A 271 4.66 14.11 15.28
CA GLU A 271 3.63 13.66 14.36
C GLU A 271 3.16 12.29 14.87
N ASP A 272 1.88 12.12 15.14
CA ASP A 272 1.32 10.82 15.48
C ASP A 272 0.37 10.36 14.36
N VAL A 273 0.27 9.04 14.13
CA VAL A 273 -0.79 8.51 13.28
C VAL A 273 -2.12 8.92 13.87
N TRP A 274 -2.96 9.54 13.04
CA TRP A 274 -4.28 9.99 13.46
C TRP A 274 -5.35 9.28 12.65
N VAL A 275 -6.36 8.75 13.35
CA VAL A 275 -7.45 8.01 12.73
C VAL A 275 -8.76 8.58 13.22
N LEU A 276 -9.62 8.95 12.28
CA LEU A 276 -10.99 9.37 12.52
C LEU A 276 -11.95 8.30 12.02
N ARG A 277 -12.96 7.99 12.83
CA ARG A 277 -14.16 7.33 12.34
C ARG A 277 -15.31 8.31 12.40
N LEU A 278 -15.88 8.58 11.25
CA LEU A 278 -16.99 9.49 11.05
C LEU A 278 -18.26 8.69 10.73
N ASP A 279 -19.42 9.26 11.03
CA ASP A 279 -20.68 8.82 10.42
C ASP A 279 -20.80 9.30 8.97
N SER A 280 -21.92 8.97 8.31
CA SER A 280 -22.21 9.35 6.93
C SER A 280 -22.30 10.87 6.71
N ASP A 281 -22.57 11.63 7.77
CA ASP A 281 -22.74 13.08 7.74
C ASP A 281 -21.45 13.81 8.16
N GLY A 282 -20.36 13.06 8.38
CA GLY A 282 -19.08 13.62 8.82
C GLY A 282 -19.07 14.06 10.29
N ASN A 283 -19.90 13.48 11.15
CA ASN A 283 -19.77 13.68 12.60
C ASN A 283 -18.80 12.65 13.18
N VAL A 284 -17.94 13.08 14.09
CA VAL A 284 -16.94 12.22 14.70
C VAL A 284 -17.60 11.22 15.63
N LYS A 285 -17.50 9.92 15.31
CA LYS A 285 -17.86 8.82 16.23
C LYS A 285 -16.74 8.59 17.24
N TRP A 286 -15.51 8.57 16.75
CA TRP A 286 -14.30 8.56 17.57
C TRP A 286 -13.11 9.08 16.76
N GLN A 287 -12.10 9.57 17.46
CA GLN A 287 -10.83 10.02 16.90
C GLN A 287 -9.69 9.67 17.86
N LYS A 288 -8.65 9.02 17.35
CA LYS A 288 -7.56 8.50 18.18
C LYS A 288 -6.21 8.71 17.51
N THR A 289 -5.21 9.01 18.33
CA THR A 289 -3.80 9.04 17.92
C THR A 289 -3.07 7.77 18.35
N TYR A 290 -2.10 7.36 17.53
CA TYR A 290 -1.26 6.20 17.72
C TYR A 290 0.19 6.58 17.43
N GLY A 291 1.05 6.52 18.44
CA GLY A 291 2.47 6.80 18.22
C GLY A 291 3.34 6.75 19.46
N GLY A 292 4.60 7.14 19.26
CA GLY A 292 5.66 7.20 20.26
C GLY A 292 6.10 8.63 20.53
N ASP A 293 7.39 8.84 20.78
CA ASP A 293 7.93 10.17 21.08
C ASP A 293 8.37 10.93 19.82
N ASN A 294 8.39 10.28 18.64
CA ASN A 294 8.88 10.84 17.38
C ASN A 294 7.77 11.01 16.34
N ASN A 295 8.03 10.66 15.08
CA ASN A 295 7.14 10.88 13.95
C ASN A 295 6.55 9.56 13.48
N GLU A 296 5.23 9.50 13.42
CA GLU A 296 4.44 8.41 12.88
C GLU A 296 3.46 8.96 11.84
N ARG A 297 3.35 8.28 10.70
CA ARG A 297 2.45 8.66 9.60
C ARG A 297 1.72 7.45 9.05
N ALA A 298 0.44 7.61 8.76
CA ALA A 298 -0.36 6.62 8.02
C ALA A 298 -0.50 7.07 6.57
N TYR A 299 -0.27 6.17 5.62
CA TYR A 299 -0.42 6.44 4.18
C TYR A 299 -1.59 5.67 3.56
N ARG A 300 -1.97 4.54 4.15
CA ARG A 300 -3.10 3.75 3.63
C ARG A 300 -3.90 3.11 4.76
N ALA A 301 -5.22 3.06 4.56
CA ALA A 301 -6.17 2.40 5.45
C ALA A 301 -7.14 1.55 4.62
N VAL A 302 -7.45 0.35 5.10
CA VAL A 302 -8.44 -0.57 4.51
C VAL A 302 -9.29 -1.20 5.60
N ILE A 303 -10.54 -1.52 5.27
CA ILE A 303 -11.49 -2.15 6.20
C ILE A 303 -11.66 -3.62 5.83
N GLU A 304 -11.39 -4.51 6.78
CA GLU A 304 -11.59 -5.95 6.59
C GLU A 304 -13.09 -6.31 6.64
N LYS A 305 -13.47 -7.49 6.13
CA LYS A 305 -14.86 -7.98 6.14
C LYS A 305 -15.47 -8.01 7.55
N GLY A 306 -14.66 -8.21 8.59
CA GLY A 306 -15.06 -8.18 10.00
C GLY A 306 -15.24 -6.78 10.60
N GLY A 307 -14.87 -5.72 9.88
CA GLY A 307 -14.96 -4.32 10.34
C GLY A 307 -13.72 -3.81 11.06
N ASP A 308 -12.68 -4.63 11.17
CA ASP A 308 -11.34 -4.23 11.61
C ASP A 308 -10.71 -3.29 10.57
N ILE A 309 -9.84 -2.40 11.05
CA ILE A 309 -9.17 -1.39 10.24
C ILE A 309 -7.68 -1.75 10.20
N LEU A 310 -7.14 -1.94 9.00
CA LEU A 310 -5.70 -2.08 8.78
C LEU A 310 -5.13 -0.76 8.29
N ILE A 311 -4.05 -0.33 8.91
CA ILE A 311 -3.32 0.89 8.57
C ILE A 311 -1.89 0.53 8.25
N ALA A 312 -1.36 1.11 7.17
CA ALA A 312 0.04 1.01 6.78
C ALA A 312 0.66 2.40 6.70
N GLY A 313 1.92 2.49 7.14
CA GLY A 313 2.61 3.75 7.30
C GLY A 313 4.09 3.61 7.65
N GLY A 314 4.63 4.63 8.31
CA GLY A 314 6.00 4.63 8.83
C GLY A 314 6.06 5.15 10.27
N THR A 315 7.07 4.70 11.01
CA THR A 315 7.35 5.17 12.38
C THR A 315 8.83 5.43 12.57
N LYS A 316 9.16 6.48 13.31
CA LYS A 316 10.50 6.78 13.80
C LYS A 316 10.68 6.45 15.29
N SER A 317 9.60 6.05 15.96
CA SER A 317 9.61 5.70 17.38
C SER A 317 9.89 4.23 17.65
N PHE A 318 9.56 3.35 16.70
CA PHE A 318 9.65 1.90 16.88
C PHE A 318 10.48 1.28 15.73
N GLY A 319 11.09 0.12 15.98
CA GLY A 319 11.83 -0.61 14.94
C GLY A 319 13.35 -0.50 15.06
N SER A 320 14.05 -0.30 13.96
CA SER A 320 15.51 -0.26 13.82
C SER A 320 15.91 0.74 12.74
N GLY A 321 16.84 1.65 13.06
CA GLY A 321 17.28 2.66 12.10
C GLY A 321 16.44 3.94 12.16
N SER A 322 16.08 4.47 10.99
CA SER A 322 15.42 5.78 10.85
C SER A 322 13.91 5.63 10.88
N TYR A 323 13.27 5.46 9.73
CA TYR A 323 11.86 5.08 9.64
C TYR A 323 11.76 3.59 9.39
N ASP A 324 10.86 2.91 10.07
CA ASP A 324 10.46 1.54 9.74
C ASP A 324 9.03 1.52 9.22
N ALA A 325 8.73 0.57 8.34
CA ALA A 325 7.37 0.33 7.87
C ALA A 325 6.53 -0.12 9.06
N TRP A 326 5.39 0.52 9.27
CA TRP A 326 4.53 0.27 10.42
C TRP A 326 3.14 -0.15 9.98
N VAL A 327 2.67 -1.27 10.51
CA VAL A 327 1.33 -1.79 10.22
C VAL A 327 0.56 -1.94 11.53
N LEU A 328 -0.64 -1.36 11.58
CA LEU A 328 -1.55 -1.47 12.71
C LEU A 328 -2.82 -2.20 12.27
N ARG A 329 -3.29 -3.12 13.11
CA ARG A 329 -4.66 -3.63 13.04
C ARG A 329 -5.44 -3.12 14.24
N LEU A 330 -6.52 -2.42 13.94
CA LEU A 330 -7.43 -1.86 14.92
C LEU A 330 -8.76 -2.60 14.85
N ASP A 331 -9.41 -2.77 15.99
CA ASP A 331 -10.81 -3.16 16.01
C ASP A 331 -11.72 -1.99 15.54
N ARG A 332 -13.03 -2.26 15.47
CA ARG A 332 -14.04 -1.28 15.07
C ARG A 332 -14.06 -0.02 15.97
N GLY A 333 -13.66 -0.15 17.23
CA GLY A 333 -13.58 0.93 18.22
C GLY A 333 -12.23 1.65 18.24
N GLY A 334 -11.30 1.33 17.32
CA GLY A 334 -9.96 1.92 17.31
C GLY A 334 -9.06 1.39 18.43
N ASN A 335 -9.31 0.20 18.96
CA ASN A 335 -8.37 -0.43 19.89
C ASN A 335 -7.38 -1.28 19.11
N VAL A 336 -6.10 -1.21 19.49
CA VAL A 336 -5.03 -1.97 18.82
C VAL A 336 -5.23 -3.46 19.10
N LYS A 337 -5.48 -4.24 18.04
CA LYS A 337 -5.43 -5.71 18.08
C LYS A 337 -4.00 -6.20 17.98
N TRP A 338 -3.24 -5.64 17.04
CA TRP A 338 -1.79 -5.81 16.96
C TRP A 338 -1.17 -4.63 16.21
N GLN A 339 0.12 -4.42 16.43
CA GLN A 339 0.92 -3.41 15.74
C GLN A 339 2.35 -3.92 15.58
N LYS A 340 2.92 -3.75 14.38
CA LYS A 340 4.24 -4.29 14.06
C LYS A 340 5.03 -3.38 13.16
N THR A 341 6.32 -3.30 13.44
CA THR A 341 7.29 -2.68 12.54
C THR A 341 8.03 -3.72 11.72
N PHE A 342 8.39 -3.32 10.50
CA PHE A 342 9.16 -4.09 9.55
C PHE A 342 10.23 -3.17 8.95
N GLY A 343 11.49 -3.59 8.99
CA GLY A 343 12.59 -2.79 8.45
C GLY A 343 13.97 -3.31 8.83
N GLY A 344 15.00 -2.53 8.57
CA GLY A 344 16.41 -2.87 8.76
C GLY A 344 17.19 -1.77 9.47
N SER A 345 18.30 -1.30 8.89
CA SER A 345 19.08 -0.19 9.45
C SER A 345 18.87 1.13 8.69
N GLY A 346 18.28 1.07 7.49
CA GLY A 346 17.95 2.20 6.65
C GLY A 346 16.59 2.80 6.99
N SER A 347 16.00 3.52 6.02
CA SER A 347 14.58 3.90 6.07
C SER A 347 13.76 2.91 5.27
N ASP A 348 12.65 2.47 5.85
CA ASP A 348 11.71 1.51 5.31
C ASP A 348 10.30 2.08 5.49
N TRP A 349 9.50 2.09 4.42
CA TRP A 349 8.18 2.72 4.40
C TRP A 349 7.14 1.76 3.86
N ALA A 350 5.92 1.84 4.39
CA ALA A 350 4.73 1.22 3.80
C ALA A 350 3.78 2.30 3.30
N TYR A 351 3.66 2.42 1.97
CA TYR A 351 2.80 3.40 1.32
C TYR A 351 1.43 2.83 0.97
N ALA A 352 1.33 1.52 0.78
CA ALA A 352 0.07 0.89 0.39
C ALA A 352 -0.18 -0.43 1.13
N VAL A 353 -1.47 -0.72 1.31
CA VAL A 353 -1.97 -1.99 1.84
C VAL A 353 -3.21 -2.42 1.07
N SER A 354 -3.31 -3.72 0.81
CA SER A 354 -4.46 -4.34 0.16
C SER A 354 -4.79 -5.68 0.83
N ILE A 355 -6.07 -6.04 0.87
CA ILE A 355 -6.55 -7.30 1.42
C ILE A 355 -7.05 -8.15 0.25
N ALA A 356 -6.53 -9.36 0.14
CA ALA A 356 -6.99 -10.33 -0.84
C ALA A 356 -8.39 -10.87 -0.45
N PRO A 357 -9.22 -11.34 -1.40
CA PRO A 357 -10.54 -11.90 -1.09
C PRO A 357 -10.52 -13.07 -0.09
N GLU A 358 -9.47 -13.89 -0.12
CA GLU A 358 -9.20 -14.97 0.83
C GLU A 358 -8.62 -14.48 2.18
N GLY A 359 -8.35 -13.17 2.28
CA GLY A 359 -8.00 -12.42 3.48
C GLY A 359 -6.50 -12.18 3.72
N GLY A 360 -5.60 -12.64 2.85
CA GLY A 360 -4.17 -12.28 2.96
C GLY A 360 -3.93 -10.77 2.84
N VAL A 361 -3.04 -10.21 3.66
CA VAL A 361 -2.70 -8.77 3.64
C VAL A 361 -1.42 -8.58 2.85
N THR A 362 -1.45 -7.70 1.85
CA THR A 362 -0.26 -7.30 1.09
C THR A 362 0.04 -5.84 1.42
N VAL A 363 1.28 -5.58 1.84
CA VAL A 363 1.82 -4.25 2.09
C VAL A 363 2.89 -3.97 1.03
N ALA A 364 2.91 -2.75 0.50
CA ALA A 364 3.89 -2.30 -0.48
C ALA A 364 4.47 -0.95 -0.06
N GLY A 365 5.73 -0.72 -0.41
CA GLY A 365 6.41 0.54 -0.16
C GLY A 365 7.84 0.51 -0.66
N TRP A 366 8.74 1.09 0.11
CA TRP A 366 10.13 1.31 -0.28
C TRP A 366 11.08 0.97 0.86
N THR A 367 12.24 0.43 0.53
CA THR A 367 13.29 0.07 1.50
C THR A 367 14.66 0.58 1.06
N MET A 368 15.37 1.25 1.97
CA MET A 368 16.81 1.50 1.86
C MET A 368 17.65 0.43 2.59
N SER A 369 16.98 -0.54 3.23
CA SER A 369 17.62 -1.58 4.03
C SER A 369 17.88 -2.85 3.23
N PHE A 370 17.03 -3.16 2.25
CA PHE A 370 17.06 -4.42 1.50
C PHE A 370 17.12 -4.17 -0.01
N GLY A 371 17.58 -5.18 -0.73
CA GLY A 371 17.67 -5.09 -2.19
C GLY A 371 19.00 -4.51 -2.69
N ALA A 372 19.00 -3.92 -3.87
CA ALA A 372 20.19 -3.35 -4.50
C ALA A 372 20.12 -1.82 -4.57
N GLY A 373 21.30 -1.18 -4.60
CA GLY A 373 21.34 0.24 -4.92
C GLY A 373 20.81 1.19 -3.85
N ARG A 374 20.13 2.25 -4.32
CA ARG A 374 19.72 3.41 -3.50
C ARG A 374 18.31 3.29 -2.89
N GLY A 375 17.64 2.17 -3.14
CA GLY A 375 16.48 1.67 -2.40
C GLY A 375 15.45 1.03 -3.34
N ASP A 376 14.83 -0.05 -2.90
CA ASP A 376 14.01 -0.93 -3.73
C ASP A 376 12.53 -0.91 -3.37
N ALA A 377 11.67 -1.28 -4.32
CA ALA A 377 10.26 -1.53 -4.04
C ALA A 377 10.15 -2.74 -3.12
N TRP A 378 9.39 -2.60 -2.05
CA TRP A 378 9.36 -3.57 -0.97
C TRP A 378 7.96 -4.08 -0.70
N ILE A 379 7.78 -5.39 -0.85
CA ILE A 379 6.46 -6.03 -0.74
C ILE A 379 6.47 -7.07 0.37
N LEU A 380 5.50 -6.97 1.27
CA LEU A 380 5.28 -7.90 2.36
C LEU A 380 3.89 -8.52 2.23
N LYS A 381 3.82 -9.84 2.11
CA LYS A 381 2.57 -10.60 2.28
C LYS A 381 2.52 -11.11 3.72
N LEU A 382 1.56 -10.60 4.49
CA LEU A 382 1.40 -10.86 5.91
C LEU A 382 0.27 -11.90 6.15
N PRO A 383 0.45 -12.82 7.11
CA PRO A 383 -0.64 -13.69 7.58
C PRO A 383 -1.68 -12.88 8.37
N MET A 384 -2.96 -13.25 8.26
CA MET A 384 -4.09 -12.50 8.85
C MET A 384 -4.02 -12.30 10.36
N GLY A 385 -3.42 -13.22 11.11
CA GLY A 385 -3.37 -13.16 12.57
C GLY A 385 -2.32 -12.21 13.13
N GLY A 386 -1.39 -11.72 12.31
CA GLY A 386 -0.16 -11.10 12.78
C GLY A 386 0.76 -12.06 13.59
N SER A 387 0.27 -13.22 14.02
CA SER A 387 1.07 -14.34 14.48
C SER A 387 1.70 -15.03 13.27
N GLY A 388 3.01 -15.31 13.35
CA GLY A 388 3.76 -15.91 12.25
C GLY A 388 4.91 -15.06 11.70
N PHE A 389 5.40 -14.05 12.43
CA PHE A 389 6.64 -13.34 12.05
C PHE A 389 7.90 -13.82 12.77
N SER A 390 7.75 -14.76 13.71
CA SER A 390 8.86 -15.26 14.53
C SER A 390 9.94 -15.98 13.71
N TRP A 391 9.61 -16.47 12.51
CA TRP A 391 10.56 -17.14 11.61
C TRP A 391 11.38 -16.16 10.74
N PHE A 392 11.01 -14.88 10.65
CA PHE A 392 11.79 -13.91 9.87
C PHE A 392 13.08 -13.44 10.55
N LYS A 393 13.39 -13.93 11.76
CA LYS A 393 14.56 -13.46 12.52
C LYS A 393 15.85 -14.17 12.08
N SER A 394 16.90 -13.35 11.88
CA SER A 394 18.34 -13.62 12.00
C SER A 394 19.21 -13.79 10.74
N SER A 395 18.68 -13.68 9.53
CA SER A 395 19.53 -13.55 8.33
C SER A 395 19.36 -12.17 7.69
N PHE A 396 20.48 -11.48 7.42
CA PHE A 396 20.56 -10.24 6.63
C PHE A 396 19.98 -8.94 7.22
N GLY A 397 19.80 -8.84 8.55
CA GLY A 397 19.47 -7.57 9.21
C GLY A 397 18.01 -7.14 9.15
N PHE A 398 17.11 -7.97 8.59
CA PHE A 398 15.66 -7.76 8.66
C PHE A 398 15.13 -7.90 10.09
N SER A 399 14.25 -6.98 10.48
CA SER A 399 13.60 -6.92 11.78
C SER A 399 12.08 -6.85 11.60
N SER A 400 11.37 -7.79 12.24
CA SER A 400 9.95 -7.67 12.55
C SER A 400 9.77 -7.66 14.06
N LYS A 401 9.21 -6.57 14.59
CA LYS A 401 9.05 -6.35 16.04
C LYS A 401 7.63 -5.91 16.35
N ASP A 402 7.12 -6.35 17.50
CA ASP A 402 5.95 -5.71 18.08
C ASP A 402 6.33 -4.28 18.47
N SER A 403 5.42 -3.35 18.20
CA SER A 403 5.52 -1.97 18.68
C SER A 403 4.57 -1.74 19.85
N ASN A 404 4.78 -0.65 20.57
CA ASN A 404 4.01 -0.30 21.77
C ASN A 404 3.47 1.13 21.71
N ALA A 405 2.91 1.52 20.56
CA ALA A 405 2.30 2.82 20.37
C ALA A 405 1.27 3.13 21.46
N ARG A 406 1.39 4.35 22.00
CA ARG A 406 0.43 4.90 22.95
C ARG A 406 -0.80 5.32 22.17
N VAL A 407 -1.96 4.88 22.65
CA VAL A 407 -3.26 5.26 22.07
C VAL A 407 -3.86 6.35 22.94
N ARG A 408 -4.27 7.46 22.33
CA ARG A 408 -5.00 8.53 23.03
C ARG A 408 -6.20 8.93 22.23
N ASP A 409 -7.28 9.26 22.91
CA ASP A 409 -8.37 10.01 22.28
C ASP A 409 -7.86 11.42 21.95
N SER A 410 -8.27 11.93 20.80
CA SER A 410 -8.01 13.31 20.39
C SER A 410 -9.30 14.14 20.45
N ASN A 411 -9.18 15.46 20.34
CA ASN A 411 -10.31 16.37 20.36
C ASN A 411 -10.18 17.44 19.28
N ALA A 412 -10.13 17.02 18.02
CA ALA A 412 -10.11 17.91 16.87
C ALA A 412 -11.35 18.81 16.80
N GLN A 413 -11.11 20.05 16.39
CA GLN A 413 -12.15 20.97 15.97
C GLN A 413 -12.69 20.51 14.62
N VAL A 414 -14.02 20.58 14.49
CA VAL A 414 -14.73 20.20 13.26
C VAL A 414 -15.48 21.41 12.77
N GLU A 415 -15.17 21.86 11.56
CA GLU A 415 -15.77 23.03 10.94
C GLU A 415 -16.27 22.68 9.55
N THR A 416 -17.41 23.24 9.16
CA THR A 416 -17.86 23.16 7.75
C THR A 416 -17.06 24.18 6.94
N SER A 417 -16.38 23.75 5.88
CA SER A 417 -15.64 24.69 5.03
C SER A 417 -16.57 25.45 4.08
N SER A 418 -16.14 26.64 3.68
CA SER A 418 -16.80 27.48 2.68
C SER A 418 -16.16 27.38 1.29
N ALA A 419 -15.50 26.24 1.00
CA ALA A 419 -14.82 26.03 -0.27
C ALA A 419 -15.79 26.16 -1.45
N LEU A 420 -15.27 26.71 -2.54
CA LEU A 420 -16.01 26.89 -3.78
C LEU A 420 -15.63 25.79 -4.75
N GLU A 421 -16.60 25.36 -5.57
CA GLU A 421 -16.32 24.49 -6.70
C GLU A 421 -16.14 25.32 -7.99
N SER A 422 -15.19 24.94 -8.82
CA SER A 422 -14.97 25.56 -10.12
C SER A 422 -14.71 24.50 -11.20
N VAL A 423 -14.88 24.86 -12.47
CA VAL A 423 -14.49 23.98 -13.58
C VAL A 423 -13.14 24.44 -14.10
N PRO A 424 -12.07 23.62 -13.97
CA PRO A 424 -10.76 24.00 -14.45
C PRO A 424 -10.71 23.99 -15.98
N ASN A 425 -9.84 24.83 -16.53
CA ASN A 425 -9.57 24.84 -17.96
C ASN A 425 -8.36 23.94 -18.25
N ILE A 426 -8.61 22.68 -18.60
CA ILE A 426 -7.54 21.72 -18.91
C ILE A 426 -7.55 21.29 -20.36
N GLU A 427 -6.36 20.92 -20.83
CA GLU A 427 -6.17 20.25 -22.09
C GLU A 427 -6.07 18.73 -21.87
N VAL A 428 -6.83 17.98 -22.68
CA VAL A 428 -6.70 16.52 -22.73
C VAL A 428 -5.88 16.15 -23.94
N ARG A 429 -4.71 15.55 -23.73
CA ARG A 429 -3.83 15.10 -24.81
C ARG A 429 -3.65 13.59 -24.73
N ASN A 430 -3.55 12.92 -25.88
CA ASN A 430 -3.07 11.55 -25.90
C ASN A 430 -1.55 11.57 -25.69
N SER A 431 -1.03 10.75 -24.79
CA SER A 431 0.43 10.59 -24.62
C SER A 431 0.97 9.55 -25.61
N LYS A 432 2.25 9.69 -25.94
CA LYS A 432 3.00 8.79 -26.84
C LYS A 432 3.95 7.87 -26.08
N ALA A 433 3.76 7.68 -24.78
CA ALA A 433 4.60 6.79 -23.99
C ALA A 433 4.62 5.40 -24.62
N GLU A 434 5.83 4.86 -24.81
CA GLU A 434 6.07 3.52 -25.32
C GLU A 434 6.32 2.57 -24.15
N VAL A 435 6.23 1.27 -24.39
CA VAL A 435 6.72 0.28 -23.42
C VAL A 435 8.24 0.26 -23.56
N LEU A 436 8.94 0.79 -22.56
CA LEU A 436 10.37 1.08 -22.69
C LEU A 436 11.28 -0.10 -22.31
N SER A 437 10.79 -1.04 -21.49
CA SER A 437 11.56 -2.22 -21.09
C SER A 437 10.70 -3.42 -20.69
N GLU A 438 11.22 -4.62 -20.97
CA GLU A 438 10.71 -5.90 -20.47
C GLU A 438 11.86 -6.70 -19.86
N GLY A 439 11.66 -7.23 -18.65
CA GLY A 439 12.61 -8.12 -17.98
C GLY A 439 13.38 -7.46 -16.83
N ILE A 440 13.02 -7.84 -15.60
CA ILE A 440 13.68 -7.35 -14.38
C ILE A 440 14.43 -8.47 -13.69
N THR A 441 15.63 -8.14 -13.21
CA THR A 441 16.35 -9.02 -12.31
C THR A 441 15.82 -8.83 -10.89
N VAL A 442 15.03 -9.78 -10.43
CA VAL A 442 14.57 -9.83 -9.05
C VAL A 442 15.77 -10.14 -8.15
N LYS A 443 16.22 -9.16 -7.36
CA LYS A 443 17.13 -9.42 -6.23
C LYS A 443 16.29 -9.65 -4.99
N THR A 444 15.72 -10.85 -4.90
CA THR A 444 15.01 -11.32 -3.71
C THR A 444 16.02 -11.59 -2.60
N GLN A 445 15.93 -10.87 -1.48
CA GLN A 445 16.45 -11.41 -0.23
C GLN A 445 15.43 -12.41 0.30
N TYR A 446 15.66 -13.70 0.02
CA TYR A 446 14.87 -14.79 0.59
C TYR A 446 15.04 -14.82 2.12
N PRO A 447 13.94 -14.95 2.90
CA PRO A 447 14.04 -15.64 4.17
C PRO A 447 14.29 -17.13 3.86
N SER A 448 15.42 -17.64 4.31
CA SER A 448 15.87 -19.01 4.04
C SER A 448 14.98 -20.03 4.74
N ASP A 449 14.04 -20.62 4.01
CA ASP A 449 13.35 -21.86 4.40
C ASP A 449 13.86 -23.10 3.64
N GLU A 450 15.10 -23.06 3.14
CA GLU A 450 15.85 -24.30 2.89
C GLU A 450 16.55 -24.74 4.18
N ARG A 451 15.81 -25.33 5.12
CA ARG A 451 16.43 -26.10 6.19
C ARG A 451 16.98 -27.41 5.61
N ILE A 452 18.31 -27.49 5.59
CA ILE A 452 19.09 -28.48 6.35
C ILE A 452 18.42 -29.86 6.44
N LEU A 453 18.89 -30.79 5.60
CA LEU A 453 18.74 -32.22 5.81
C LEU A 453 19.40 -32.62 7.15
N THR A 454 18.65 -32.57 8.24
CA THR A 454 19.07 -33.18 9.52
C THR A 454 18.56 -34.61 9.55
N ILE A 455 19.32 -35.54 8.99
CA ILE A 455 19.15 -36.96 9.34
C ILE A 455 19.93 -37.18 10.63
N LEU A 456 19.22 -37.27 11.75
CA LEU A 456 19.75 -37.87 12.96
C LEU A 456 18.82 -39.02 13.36
N VAL A 457 19.15 -40.22 12.88
CA VAL A 457 18.69 -41.46 13.50
C VAL A 457 19.92 -42.29 13.79
N LEU A 458 20.34 -42.30 15.05
CA LEU A 458 21.06 -43.43 15.62
C LEU A 458 20.46 -43.77 16.97
N SER A 459 19.64 -44.82 16.96
CA SER A 459 19.83 -45.93 17.88
C SER A 459 19.55 -47.23 17.12
N PHE A 460 20.62 -47.99 16.93
CA PHE A 460 20.75 -49.34 16.35
C PHE A 460 20.56 -49.51 14.84
N GLY A 461 21.70 -49.63 14.13
CA GLY A 461 21.81 -50.48 12.93
C GLY A 461 22.24 -49.79 11.63
N VAL A 462 23.53 -49.43 11.52
CA VAL A 462 24.32 -49.22 10.29
C VAL A 462 23.76 -48.22 9.25
N VAL A 463 24.32 -47.01 9.25
CA VAL A 463 24.40 -46.16 8.05
C VAL A 463 25.86 -45.80 7.83
N ALA A 464 26.37 -46.10 6.63
CA ALA A 464 27.67 -45.63 6.18
C ALA A 464 27.57 -44.12 5.90
N GLY A 465 28.18 -43.31 6.78
CA GLY A 465 28.43 -41.90 6.54
C GLY A 465 29.79 -41.69 5.90
N ALA A 466 29.85 -40.82 4.89
CA ALA A 466 31.08 -40.17 4.48
C ALA A 466 30.81 -38.66 4.41
N THR A 467 31.56 -37.89 5.19
CA THR A 467 31.44 -36.44 5.27
C THR A 467 32.83 -35.79 5.29
N LEU A 468 33.09 -34.95 4.26
CA LEU A 468 33.93 -33.73 4.22
C LEU A 468 35.48 -33.89 4.34
N TYR A 469 36.37 -33.03 3.81
CA TYR A 469 36.32 -31.60 3.47
C TYR A 469 37.57 -31.15 2.65
N ARG A 470 37.42 -30.06 1.88
CA ARG A 470 38.34 -28.87 1.70
C ARG A 470 39.72 -29.03 1.04
N ALA A 471 40.01 -28.23 0.02
CA ALA A 471 40.59 -26.87 0.15
C ALA A 471 41.25 -26.38 -1.16
N ARG A 472 41.15 -25.08 -1.41
CA ARG A 472 41.93 -24.30 -2.40
C ARG A 472 43.41 -24.21 -2.00
N LYS A 473 44.35 -24.33 -2.96
CA LYS A 473 45.57 -23.49 -3.00
C LYS A 473 46.14 -23.33 -4.43
N ARG A 474 46.84 -22.20 -4.60
CA ARG A 474 47.35 -21.50 -5.80
C ARG A 474 48.45 -22.21 -6.62
N LYS A 475 48.50 -21.84 -7.92
CA LYS A 475 49.61 -21.65 -8.89
C LYS A 475 50.89 -22.50 -8.77
N GLY A 476 51.25 -23.13 -9.89
CA GLY A 476 52.63 -23.48 -10.27
C GLY A 476 52.68 -23.93 -11.74
N SER A 477 53.37 -23.16 -12.57
CA SER A 477 53.79 -23.50 -13.94
C SER A 477 54.90 -24.55 -13.94
N SER A 478 54.87 -25.54 -14.83
CA SER A 478 55.98 -25.87 -15.76
C SER A 478 55.73 -27.19 -16.50
N GLN A 479 56.31 -27.19 -17.69
CA GLN A 479 56.47 -28.17 -18.77
C GLN A 479 56.37 -29.68 -18.49
N GLY A 480 55.96 -30.36 -19.56
CA GLY A 480 56.04 -31.79 -19.83
C GLY A 480 55.29 -32.08 -21.11
#